data_AF-A0A957XLG0-F1
#
_entry.id   AF-A0A957XLG0-F1
#
_cell.length_a   1.000
_cell.length_b   1.000
_cell.length_c   1.000
_cell.angle_alpha   90.00
_cell.angle_beta   90.00
_cell.angle_gamma   90.00
#
_symmetry.space_group_name_H-M   'P 1'
#
loop_
_entity.id
_entity.type
_entity.pdbx_description
1 polymer ?
#
loop_
_entity_poly.entity_id
_entity_poly.type
_entity_poly.pdbx_seq_one_letter_code
_entity_poly.pdbx_strand_id
1 'polypeptide(L)'
;MSTKPSPVSTTIDYGKDGKQRGYLRLPHSRNSSAWGSILIPITVVKNGSGPTVLFTGGLHGGEYEGVVSLMKLSRELNPEAVQGRVIIIPALNLPAVMAGQRLSPIDNK
;
A
#
# COMPACT_ATOMS: atom_id res chain seq x y z
N MET A 1 3.55 15.93 -16.58
CA MET A 1 3.62 14.61 -15.90
C MET A 1 4.77 13.83 -16.54
N SER A 2 5.60 13.14 -15.75
CA SER A 2 6.69 12.31 -16.28
C SER A 2 6.12 11.19 -17.15
N THR A 3 6.72 10.97 -18.33
CA THR A 3 6.31 9.94 -19.29
C THR A 3 7.03 8.59 -19.06
N LYS A 4 7.98 8.55 -18.12
CA LYS A 4 8.68 7.31 -17.77
C LYS A 4 7.75 6.40 -16.95
N PRO A 5 7.66 5.10 -17.27
CA PRO A 5 6.92 4.15 -16.45
C PRO A 5 7.40 4.16 -14.99
N SER A 6 6.47 3.97 -14.06
CA SER A 6 6.82 3.81 -12.65
C SER A 6 7.71 2.56 -12.47
N PRO A 7 8.79 2.62 -11.68
CA PRO A 7 9.57 1.42 -11.34
C PRO A 7 8.86 0.52 -10.32
N VAL A 8 7.76 0.99 -9.72
CA VAL A 8 6.96 0.21 -8.76
C VAL A 8 6.21 -0.89 -9.51
N SER A 9 6.35 -2.12 -9.03
CA SER A 9 5.64 -3.28 -9.58
C SER A 9 4.82 -4.01 -8.51
N THR A 10 3.83 -4.80 -8.92
CA THR A 10 3.03 -5.61 -8.00
C THR A 10 2.48 -6.84 -8.71
N THR A 11 2.19 -7.88 -7.94
CA THR A 11 1.53 -9.11 -8.40
C THR A 11 0.01 -9.08 -8.20
N ILE A 12 -0.54 -7.98 -7.66
CA ILE A 12 -1.98 -7.81 -7.47
C ILE A 12 -2.67 -7.71 -8.83
N ASP A 13 -3.66 -8.56 -9.05
CA ASP A 13 -4.60 -8.45 -10.17
C ASP A 13 -5.82 -7.65 -9.74
N TYR A 14 -5.90 -6.37 -10.13
CA TYR A 14 -7.01 -5.50 -9.73
C TYR A 14 -8.37 -5.90 -10.33
N GLY A 15 -8.40 -6.75 -11.36
CA GLY A 15 -9.61 -7.25 -12.01
C GLY A 15 -10.21 -8.49 -11.35
N LYS A 16 -9.40 -9.26 -10.62
CA LYS A 16 -9.81 -10.52 -9.99
C LYS A 16 -10.69 -10.29 -8.75
N ASP A 17 -11.84 -10.96 -8.74
CA ASP A 17 -12.74 -11.00 -7.58
C ASP A 17 -12.12 -11.77 -6.40
N GLY A 18 -12.59 -11.48 -5.19
CA GLY A 18 -12.07 -11.99 -3.94
C GLY A 18 -11.14 -11.00 -3.23
N LYS A 19 -10.33 -11.53 -2.32
CA LYS A 19 -9.38 -10.77 -1.49
C LYS A 19 -7.95 -11.15 -1.84
N GLN A 20 -7.15 -10.16 -2.19
CA GLN A 20 -5.73 -10.32 -2.47
C GLN A 20 -4.93 -9.48 -1.49
N ARG A 21 -3.84 -10.06 -0.96
CA ARG A 21 -2.85 -9.37 -0.14
C ARG A 21 -1.50 -9.52 -0.80
N GLY A 22 -0.73 -8.44 -0.82
CA GLY A 22 0.58 -8.45 -1.42
C GLY A 22 1.30 -7.14 -1.14
N TYR A 23 2.20 -6.80 -2.07
CA TYR A 23 3.05 -5.63 -1.93
C TYR A 23 3.12 -4.83 -3.22
N LEU A 24 3.23 -3.52 -3.08
CA LEU A 24 3.84 -2.66 -4.09
C LEU A 24 5.35 -2.70 -3.86
N ARG A 25 6.08 -3.29 -4.79
CA ARG A 25 7.53 -3.43 -4.74
C ARG A 25 8.17 -2.21 -5.39
N LEU A 26 8.81 -1.37 -4.58
CA LEU A 26 9.64 -0.26 -5.05
C LEU A 26 11.11 -0.71 -4.99
N PRO A 27 11.81 -0.86 -6.14
CA PRO A 27 13.25 -1.10 -6.15
C PRO A 27 13.98 0.01 -5.40
N HIS A 28 14.85 -0.38 -4.48
CA HIS A 28 15.63 0.56 -3.68
C HIS A 28 17.01 -0.06 -3.39
N SER A 29 17.97 0.28 -4.24
CA SER A 29 19.37 -0.10 -4.13
C SER A 29 20.09 0.75 -3.09
N ARG A 30 20.88 0.13 -2.21
CA ARG A 30 21.65 0.78 -1.15
C ARG A 30 22.86 -0.07 -0.78
N ASN A 31 23.83 0.51 -0.05
CA ASN A 31 25.06 -0.20 0.36
C ASN A 31 24.80 -1.53 1.08
N SER A 32 23.75 -1.59 1.91
CA SER A 32 23.36 -2.81 2.63
C SER A 32 22.53 -3.81 1.81
N SER A 33 22.09 -3.44 0.61
CA SER A 33 21.28 -4.29 -0.26
C SER A 33 21.31 -3.78 -1.71
N ALA A 34 22.23 -4.31 -2.52
CA ALA A 34 22.46 -3.86 -3.90
C ALA A 34 21.21 -3.98 -4.80
N TRP A 35 20.38 -5.00 -4.60
CA TRP A 35 19.11 -5.21 -5.32
C TRP A 35 17.89 -5.20 -4.39
N GLY A 36 17.96 -4.38 -3.34
CA GLY A 36 16.91 -4.25 -2.34
C GLY A 36 15.59 -3.70 -2.90
N SER A 37 14.53 -3.84 -2.12
CA SER A 37 13.23 -3.24 -2.41
C SER A 37 12.50 -2.86 -1.13
N ILE A 38 11.67 -1.83 -1.22
CA ILE A 38 10.68 -1.49 -0.20
C ILE A 38 9.38 -2.17 -0.61
N LEU A 39 8.82 -2.98 0.29
CA LEU A 39 7.62 -3.77 0.05
C LEU A 39 6.44 -3.12 0.77
N ILE A 40 5.77 -2.19 0.10
CA ILE A 40 4.65 -1.43 0.67
C ILE A 40 3.41 -2.32 0.70
N PRO A 41 2.79 -2.58 1.86
CA PRO A 41 1.66 -3.49 1.95
C PRO A 41 0.43 -2.96 1.22
N ILE A 42 -0.24 -3.82 0.47
CA ILE A 42 -1.50 -3.52 -0.21
C ILE A 42 -2.48 -4.69 -0.04
N THR A 43 -3.74 -4.35 0.22
CA THR A 43 -4.86 -5.30 0.17
C THR A 43 -5.89 -4.81 -0.85
N VAL A 44 -6.34 -5.69 -1.73
CA VAL A 44 -7.44 -5.41 -2.66
C VAL A 44 -8.56 -6.40 -2.41
N VAL A 45 -9.77 -5.87 -2.24
CA VAL A 45 -11.00 -6.65 -2.14
C VAL A 45 -11.92 -6.21 -3.27
N LYS A 46 -12.29 -7.13 -4.16
CA LYS A 46 -13.22 -6.88 -5.26
C LYS A 46 -14.32 -7.94 -5.23
N ASN A 47 -15.56 -7.50 -5.39
CA ASN A 47 -16.69 -8.41 -5.56
C ASN A 47 -17.83 -7.68 -6.27
N GLY A 48 -18.51 -8.35 -7.20
CA GLY A 48 -19.64 -7.79 -7.94
C GLY A 48 -19.30 -6.52 -8.73
N SER A 49 -20.30 -5.63 -8.83
CA SER A 49 -20.23 -4.38 -9.59
C SER A 49 -20.42 -3.17 -8.67
N GLY A 50 -19.65 -2.12 -8.89
CA GLY A 50 -19.69 -0.92 -8.07
C GLY A 50 -18.43 -0.06 -8.22
N PRO A 51 -18.36 1.06 -7.50
CA PRO A 51 -17.22 1.98 -7.57
C PRO A 51 -15.93 1.36 -7.02
N THR A 52 -14.80 2.00 -7.30
CA THR A 52 -13.52 1.73 -6.63
C THR A 52 -13.25 2.79 -5.58
N VAL A 53 -12.93 2.36 -4.36
CA VAL A 53 -12.47 3.24 -3.27
C VAL A 53 -11.02 2.92 -2.93
N LEU A 54 -10.19 3.96 -2.82
CA LEU A 54 -8.81 3.87 -2.37
C LEU A 54 -8.69 4.46 -0.97
N PHE A 55 -8.22 3.64 -0.03
CA PHE A 55 -7.84 4.07 1.30
C PHE A 55 -6.32 4.06 1.45
N THR A 56 -5.79 5.18 1.93
CA THR A 56 -4.35 5.32 2.23
C THR A 56 -4.17 5.81 3.66
N GLY A 57 -3.12 5.31 4.31
CA GLY A 57 -2.67 5.74 5.63
C GLY A 57 -1.14 5.82 5.67
N GLY A 58 -0.60 6.42 6.73
CA GLY A 58 0.85 6.53 6.91
C GLY A 58 1.55 7.30 5.80
N LEU A 59 0.97 8.43 5.37
CA LEU A 59 1.67 9.37 4.50
C LEU A 59 2.85 10.01 5.26
N HIS A 60 2.60 10.36 6.52
CA HIS A 60 3.62 10.67 7.51
C HIS A 60 3.68 9.54 8.54
N GLY A 61 4.87 9.26 9.04
CA GLY A 61 5.10 8.09 9.88
C GLY A 61 4.57 8.17 11.31
N GLY A 62 4.35 9.38 11.83
CA GLY A 62 3.79 9.61 13.16
C GLY A 62 2.25 9.66 13.23
N GLU A 63 1.57 9.42 12.11
CA GLU A 63 0.10 9.52 12.00
C GLU A 63 -0.53 8.12 12.03
N TYR A 64 -0.76 7.59 13.23
CA TYR A 64 -1.02 6.16 13.45
C TYR A 64 -2.48 5.73 13.26
N GLU A 65 -3.44 6.64 13.43
CA GLU A 65 -4.87 6.32 13.44
C GLU A 65 -5.31 5.69 12.12
N GLY A 66 -4.87 6.28 11.00
CA GLY A 66 -5.10 5.75 9.66
C GLY A 66 -4.40 4.41 9.44
N VAL A 67 -3.15 4.28 9.88
CA VAL A 67 -2.36 3.04 9.74
C VAL A 67 -3.05 1.89 10.46
N VAL A 68 -3.40 2.08 11.74
CA VAL A 68 -4.05 1.06 12.59
C VAL A 68 -5.43 0.69 12.06
N SER A 69 -6.25 1.69 11.71
CA SER A 69 -7.60 1.46 11.18
C SER A 69 -7.57 0.70 9.86
N LEU A 70 -6.66 1.04 8.96
CA LEU A 70 -6.54 0.38 7.66
C LEU A 70 -5.88 -1.00 7.74
N MET A 71 -4.97 -1.23 8.68
CA MET A 71 -4.48 -2.59 8.98
C MET A 71 -5.62 -3.49 9.47
N LYS A 72 -6.48 -2.96 10.36
CA LYS A 72 -7.67 -3.66 10.85
C LYS A 72 -8.64 -3.97 9.70
N LEU A 73 -8.98 -2.97 8.89
CA LEU A 73 -9.86 -3.13 7.73
C LEU A 73 -9.30 -4.16 6.73
N SER A 74 -8.00 -4.09 6.42
CA SER A 74 -7.32 -5.06 5.55
C SER A 74 -7.42 -6.48 6.11
N ARG A 75 -7.40 -6.65 7.43
CA ARG A 75 -7.57 -7.95 8.07
C ARG A 75 -9.01 -8.46 7.95
N GLU A 76 -9.98 -7.63 8.27
CA GLU A 76 -11.35 -8.02 8.58
C GLU A 76 -12.34 -7.91 7.41
N LEU A 77 -12.06 -7.08 6.40
CA LEU A 77 -12.98 -6.91 5.26
C LEU A 77 -13.08 -8.19 4.42
N ASN A 78 -14.27 -8.77 4.37
CA ASN A 78 -14.59 -9.94 3.56
C ASN A 78 -15.12 -9.53 2.17
N PRO A 79 -14.77 -10.24 1.08
CA PRO A 79 -15.27 -9.93 -0.26
C PRO A 79 -16.79 -9.85 -0.37
N GLU A 80 -17.50 -10.72 0.34
CA GLU A 80 -18.97 -10.80 0.31
C GLU A 80 -19.66 -9.53 0.82
N ALA A 81 -18.97 -8.74 1.65
CA ALA A 81 -19.47 -7.46 2.15
C ALA A 81 -19.23 -6.28 1.17
N VAL A 82 -18.65 -6.53 -0.01
CA VAL A 82 -18.28 -5.51 -1.00
C VAL A 82 -19.12 -5.67 -2.27
N GLN A 83 -19.55 -4.52 -2.83
CA GLN A 83 -20.07 -4.39 -4.21
C GLN A 83 -19.25 -3.30 -4.90
N GLY A 84 -18.31 -3.71 -5.76
CA GLY A 84 -17.26 -2.86 -6.34
C GLY A 84 -15.87 -3.31 -5.92
N ARG A 85 -14.99 -2.36 -5.58
CA ARG A 85 -13.60 -2.63 -5.23
C ARG A 85 -13.07 -1.69 -4.15
N VAL A 86 -12.36 -2.25 -3.18
CA VAL A 86 -11.66 -1.53 -2.12
C VAL A 86 -10.17 -1.82 -2.23
N ILE A 87 -9.36 -0.77 -2.36
CA ILE A 87 -7.89 -0.84 -2.37
C ILE A 87 -7.39 -0.18 -1.08
N ILE A 88 -6.58 -0.88 -0.31
CA ILE A 88 -6.14 -0.44 1.02
C ILE A 88 -4.61 -0.47 1.08
N ILE A 89 -4.00 0.68 1.33
CA ILE A 89 -2.55 0.84 1.56
C ILE A 89 -2.37 1.48 2.93
N PRO A 90 -2.17 0.68 4.00
CA PRO A 90 -2.17 1.21 5.36
C PRO A 90 -0.94 2.06 5.70
N ALA A 91 0.18 1.88 4.99
CA ALA A 91 1.43 2.60 5.23
C ALA A 91 2.07 2.98 3.89
N LEU A 92 1.60 4.06 3.27
CA LEU A 92 2.05 4.50 1.94
C LEU A 92 3.53 4.92 1.96
N ASN A 93 3.93 5.71 2.96
CA ASN A 93 5.32 6.05 3.23
C ASN A 93 5.90 5.09 4.27
N LEU A 94 6.06 3.83 3.87
CA LEU A 94 6.52 2.77 4.78
C LEU A 94 7.83 3.12 5.53
N PRO A 95 8.88 3.69 4.90
CA PRO A 95 10.09 4.10 5.61
C PRO A 95 9.84 5.11 6.73
N ALA A 96 8.99 6.12 6.48
CA ALA A 96 8.63 7.12 7.50
C ALA A 96 7.84 6.47 8.65
N VAL A 97 6.85 5.62 8.34
CA VAL A 97 6.05 4.87 9.33
C VAL A 97 6.94 4.00 10.21
N MET A 98 7.88 3.27 9.61
CA MET A 98 8.84 2.45 10.37
C MET A 98 9.75 3.27 11.27
N ALA A 99 10.04 4.52 10.90
CA ALA A 99 10.84 5.44 11.70
C ALA A 99 10.03 6.28 12.70
N GLY A 100 8.69 6.25 12.64
CA GLY A 100 7.83 7.14 13.43
C GLY A 100 8.03 8.63 13.13
N GLN A 101 8.52 8.96 11.94
CA GLN A 101 8.93 10.32 11.56
C GLN A 101 7.98 10.91 10.51
N ARG A 102 7.87 12.25 10.49
CA ARG A 102 7.07 12.91 9.45
C ARG A 102 7.63 12.67 8.05
N LEU A 103 8.94 12.85 7.91
CA LEU A 103 9.65 12.72 6.64
C LEU A 103 10.25 11.32 6.51
N SER A 104 10.45 10.89 5.27
CA SER A 104 11.16 9.65 4.96
C SER A 104 12.62 9.75 5.40
N PRO A 105 13.16 8.77 6.15
CA PRO A 105 14.57 8.77 6.55
C PRO A 105 15.54 8.50 5.37
N ILE A 106 15.02 8.13 4.19
CA ILE A 106 15.84 7.80 3.02
C ILE A 106 16.34 9.08 2.33
N ASP A 107 15.48 10.08 2.23
CA ASP A 107 15.69 11.30 1.44
C ASP A 107 15.30 12.58 2.18
N ASN A 108 14.82 12.46 3.42
CA ASN A 108 14.40 13.55 4.29
C ASN A 108 13.31 14.44 3.65
N LYS A 109 12.35 13.79 2.97
CA LYS A 109 11.21 14.42 2.31
C LYS A 109 9.90 13.70 2.62
#